data_AF-A0A6N2K9V9-F1
#
_entry.id   AF-A0A6N2K9V9-F1
#
_cell.length_a   1.000
_cell.length_b   1.000
_cell.length_c   1.000
_cell.angle_alpha   90.00
_cell.angle_beta   90.00
_cell.angle_gamma   90.00
#
_symmetry.space_group_name_H-M   'P 1'
#
loop_
_entity.id
_entity.type
_entity.pdbx_description
1 polymer ?
#
loop_
_entity_poly.entity_id
_entity_poly.type
_entity_poly.pdbx_seq_one_letter_code
_entity_poly.pdbx_strand_id
1 'polypeptide(L)'
;MAAGNLEKLKVEQCKVYLRKNKLRLTGKKDILIQRIKEHQEILSGGGEKKYPISSFVLDCKGDACKGDIVMFVQNVYEKYNIASRSAIGPPIGTRMVAGQIVHESYGAAKQQHTFTVS
;
A
#
# COMPACT_ATOMS: atom_id res chain seq x y z
N MET A 1 8.31 17.27 10.25
CA MET A 1 8.99 16.57 11.38
C MET A 1 10.24 15.90 10.83
N ALA A 2 11.41 16.15 11.42
CA ALA A 2 12.68 15.61 10.95
C ALA A 2 12.75 14.08 11.11
N ALA A 3 13.35 13.39 10.14
CA ALA A 3 13.46 11.94 10.06
C ALA A 3 14.07 11.27 11.32
N GLY A 4 14.88 12.00 12.09
CA GLY A 4 15.52 11.51 13.33
C GLY A 4 14.57 11.28 14.52
N ASN A 5 13.32 11.77 14.48
CA ASN A 5 12.35 11.51 15.55
C ASN A 5 11.58 10.18 15.38
N LEU A 6 11.60 9.59 14.18
CA LEU A 6 10.83 8.38 13.89
C LEU A 6 11.45 7.11 14.49
N GLU A 7 12.77 7.06 14.63
CA GLU A 7 13.50 5.89 15.15
C GLU A 7 13.30 5.70 16.67
N LYS A 8 13.02 6.81 17.37
CA LYS A 8 12.69 6.84 18.80
C LYS A 8 11.25 6.45 19.12
N LEU A 9 10.38 6.31 18.12
CA LEU A 9 8.98 5.94 18.36
C LEU A 9 8.87 4.53 18.92
N LYS A 10 7.99 4.36 19.91
CA LYS A 10 7.57 3.03 20.37
C LYS A 10 6.60 2.42 19.34
N VAL A 11 6.54 1.09 19.29
CA VAL A 11 5.65 0.34 18.39
C VAL A 11 4.20 0.82 18.48
N GLU A 12 3.71 1.10 19.68
CA GLU A 12 2.35 1.59 19.89
C GLU A 12 2.12 2.97 19.27
N GLN A 13 3.11 3.88 19.33
CA GLN A 13 3.01 5.18 18.67
C GLN A 13 3.02 5.05 17.15
N CYS A 14 3.82 4.12 16.61
CA CYS A 14 3.79 3.79 15.18
C CYS A 14 2.39 3.31 14.75
N LYS A 15 1.79 2.39 15.52
CA LYS A 15 0.44 1.88 15.24
C LYS A 15 -0.62 2.99 15.32
N VAL A 16 -0.51 3.93 16.26
CA VAL A 16 -1.43 5.07 16.36
C VAL A 16 -1.37 5.93 15.08
N TYR A 17 -0.16 6.26 14.61
CA TYR A 17 0.00 7.00 13.36
C TYR A 17 -0.58 6.24 12.16
N LEU A 18 -0.23 4.95 12.03
CA LEU A 18 -0.69 4.12 10.91
C LEU A 18 -2.22 3.96 10.93
N ARG A 19 -2.84 3.80 12.11
CA ARG A 19 -4.30 3.71 12.25
C ARG A 19 -4.97 5.02 11.85
N LYS A 20 -4.44 6.16 12.29
CA LYS A 20 -4.97 7.49 11.91
C LYS A 20 -4.93 7.72 10.40
N ASN A 21 -3.91 7.21 9.72
CA ASN A 21 -3.74 7.34 8.27
C ASN A 21 -4.28 6.13 7.48
N LYS A 22 -5.05 5.22 8.12
CA LYS A 22 -5.64 4.03 7.50
C LYS A 22 -4.62 3.12 6.79
N LEU A 23 -3.40 3.05 7.31
CA LEU A 23 -2.31 2.22 6.82
C LEU A 23 -2.27 0.87 7.56
N ARG A 24 -1.60 -0.11 6.96
CA ARG A 24 -1.45 -1.47 7.50
C ARG A 24 -0.67 -1.45 8.83
N LEU A 25 -1.23 -2.10 9.85
CA LEU A 25 -0.68 -2.13 11.23
C LEU A 25 0.25 -3.32 11.51
N THR A 26 0.37 -4.26 10.58
CA THR A 26 1.15 -5.49 10.77
C THR A 26 2.62 -5.28 10.42
N GLY A 27 3.51 -5.99 11.12
CA GLY A 27 4.94 -6.00 10.89
C GLY A 27 5.75 -5.78 12.18
N LYS A 28 7.07 -6.00 12.10
CA LYS A 28 8.01 -5.62 13.16
C LYS A 28 8.20 -4.10 13.20
N LYS A 29 8.81 -3.58 14.27
CA LYS A 29 8.96 -2.14 14.52
C LYS A 29 9.59 -1.40 13.33
N ASP A 30 10.65 -1.96 12.77
CA ASP A 30 11.38 -1.53 11.58
C ASP A 30 10.45 -1.35 10.37
N ILE A 31 9.64 -2.36 10.04
CA ILE A 31 8.63 -2.28 8.96
C ILE A 31 7.62 -1.16 9.22
N LEU A 32 7.14 -1.01 10.46
CA LEU A 32 6.18 0.05 10.80
C LEU A 32 6.80 1.45 10.62
N ILE A 33 8.06 1.64 11.03
CA ILE A 33 8.78 2.91 10.85
C ILE A 33 9.02 3.19 9.38
N GLN A 34 9.47 2.20 8.60
CA GLN A 34 9.70 2.35 7.17
C GLN A 34 8.42 2.79 6.45
N ARG A 35 7.28 2.16 6.77
CA ARG A 35 5.97 2.53 6.23
C ARG A 35 5.56 3.97 6.58
N ILE A 36 5.88 4.43 7.78
CA ILE A 36 5.61 5.82 8.18
C ILE A 36 6.50 6.79 7.40
N LYS A 37 7.80 6.47 7.24
CA LYS A 37 8.75 7.27 6.44
C LYS A 37 8.26 7.41 5.00
N GLU A 38 7.92 6.28 4.37
CA GLU A 38 7.41 6.27 2.99
C GLU A 38 6.12 7.06 2.84
N HIS A 39 5.17 6.88 3.75
CA HIS A 39 3.92 7.63 3.71
C HIS A 39 4.14 9.15 3.83
N GLN A 40 5.03 9.58 4.73
CA GLN A 40 5.39 11.00 4.86
C GLN A 40 6.10 11.53 3.63
N GLU A 41 7.01 10.75 3.05
CA GLU A 41 7.74 11.11 1.82
C GLU A 41 6.77 11.29 0.64
N ILE A 42 5.82 10.36 0.48
CA ILE A 42 4.75 10.45 -0.53
C ILE A 42 3.88 11.69 -0.29
N LEU A 43 3.43 11.93 0.94
CA LEU A 43 2.63 13.11 1.28
C LEU A 43 3.36 14.43 1.06
N SER A 44 4.69 14.46 1.22
CA SER A 44 5.51 15.65 0.98
C SER A 44 5.78 15.93 -0.51
N GLY A 45 5.15 15.19 -1.42
CA GLY A 45 5.36 15.31 -2.87
C GLY A 45 6.60 14.56 -3.37
N GLY A 46 7.33 13.87 -2.50
CA GLY A 46 8.47 13.02 -2.87
C GLY A 46 8.06 11.73 -3.58
N GLY A 47 6.76 11.40 -3.61
CA GLY A 47 6.23 10.21 -4.29
C GLY A 47 6.62 10.15 -5.76
N GLU A 48 6.41 11.24 -6.53
CA GLU A 48 6.80 11.29 -7.94
C GLU A 48 8.32 11.27 -8.14
N LYS A 49 9.10 11.77 -7.18
CA LYS A 49 10.56 11.72 -7.26
C LYS A 49 11.10 10.31 -7.04
N LYS A 50 10.49 9.58 -6.10
CA LYS A 50 10.87 8.20 -5.76
C LYS A 50 10.33 7.18 -6.75
N TYR A 51 9.13 7.44 -7.25
CA TYR A 51 8.38 6.60 -8.18
C TYR A 51 7.91 7.48 -9.35
N PRO A 52 8.82 7.94 -10.24
CA PRO A 52 8.42 8.78 -11.36
C PRO A 52 7.55 7.98 -12.31
N ILE A 53 6.52 8.62 -12.86
CA ILE A 53 5.56 7.99 -13.78
C ILE A 53 6.29 7.34 -14.97
N SER A 54 7.40 7.93 -15.42
CA SER A 54 8.26 7.39 -16.48
C SER A 54 8.93 6.05 -16.14
N SER A 55 9.02 5.66 -14.88
CA SER A 55 9.52 4.34 -14.46
C SER A 55 8.46 3.24 -14.55
N PHE A 56 7.21 3.60 -14.86
CA PHE A 56 6.11 2.65 -14.98
C PHE A 56 5.65 2.55 -16.43
N VAL A 57 5.27 1.33 -16.83
CA VAL A 57 4.51 1.12 -18.06
C VAL A 57 3.04 1.41 -17.73
N LEU A 58 2.56 2.58 -18.17
CA LEU A 58 1.15 2.96 -18.06
C LEU A 58 0.30 2.09 -18.97
N ASP A 59 -0.89 1.69 -18.49
CA ASP A 59 -1.82 0.81 -19.20
C ASP A 59 -1.18 -0.49 -19.71
N CYS A 60 -0.28 -1.06 -18.92
CA CYS A 60 0.31 -2.36 -19.21
C CYS A 60 -0.80 -3.42 -19.37
N LYS A 61 -0.75 -4.13 -20.51
CA LYS A 61 -1.66 -5.25 -20.82
C LYS A 61 -1.10 -6.62 -20.38
N GLY A 62 0.06 -6.63 -19.74
CA GLY A 62 0.73 -7.83 -19.24
C GLY A 62 0.40 -8.13 -17.78
N ASP A 63 0.70 -9.34 -17.34
CA ASP A 63 0.51 -9.76 -15.95
C ASP A 63 1.53 -9.10 -15.02
N ALA A 64 1.07 -8.66 -13.84
CA ALA A 64 1.92 -8.08 -12.80
C ALA A 64 2.67 -9.16 -11.99
N CYS A 65 3.96 -9.31 -12.23
CA CYS A 65 4.73 -10.45 -11.76
C CYS A 65 5.37 -10.21 -10.38
N LYS A 66 5.76 -11.29 -9.70
CA LYS A 66 6.56 -11.18 -8.48
C LYS A 66 7.85 -10.39 -8.73
N GLY A 67 8.10 -9.38 -7.90
CA GLY A 67 9.25 -8.48 -8.00
C GLY A 67 8.92 -7.12 -8.59
N ASP A 68 7.82 -7.00 -9.34
CA ASP A 68 7.39 -5.74 -9.93
C ASP A 68 7.03 -4.73 -8.85
N ILE A 69 7.40 -3.47 -9.08
CA ILE A 69 6.91 -2.34 -8.31
C ILE A 69 5.65 -1.85 -9.01
N VAL A 70 4.52 -1.93 -8.32
CA VAL A 70 3.23 -1.48 -8.85
C VAL A 70 2.75 -0.26 -8.08
N MET A 71 2.12 0.68 -8.79
CA MET A 71 1.45 1.84 -8.20
C MET A 71 0.02 1.92 -8.75
N PHE A 72 -0.97 1.93 -7.85
CA PHE A 72 -2.38 1.96 -8.24
C PHE A 72 -3.24 2.72 -7.22
N VAL A 73 -4.39 3.20 -7.69
CA VAL A 73 -5.39 3.86 -6.85
C VAL A 73 -6.35 2.80 -6.32
N GLN A 74 -6.44 2.69 -4.99
CA GLN A 74 -7.36 1.77 -4.32
C GLN A 74 -8.53 2.52 -3.72
N ASN A 75 -9.75 2.04 -3.99
CA ASN A 75 -10.95 2.48 -3.30
C ASN A 75 -10.92 2.06 -1.81
N VAL A 76 -11.18 3.02 -0.92
CA VAL A 76 -11.27 2.80 0.52
C VAL A 76 -12.75 2.71 0.90
N TYR A 77 -13.12 1.65 1.59
CA TYR A 77 -14.49 1.41 2.06
C TYR A 77 -14.54 1.48 3.59
N GLU A 78 -15.65 1.99 4.13
CA GLU A 78 -15.84 2.09 5.58
C GLU A 78 -16.02 0.71 6.24
N LYS A 79 -16.79 -0.16 5.59
CA LYS A 79 -17.09 -1.51 6.06
C LYS A 79 -16.66 -2.52 5.01
N TYR A 80 -15.64 -3.30 5.33
CA TYR A 80 -15.25 -4.46 4.53
C TYR A 80 -15.77 -5.73 5.23
N ASN A 81 -16.62 -6.48 4.53
CA ASN A 81 -17.11 -7.74 5.04
C ASN A 81 -16.07 -8.83 4.75
N ILE A 82 -15.44 -9.32 5.82
CA ILE A 82 -14.39 -10.34 5.74
C ILE A 82 -14.95 -11.67 5.22
N ALA A 83 -16.20 -12.01 5.56
CA ALA A 83 -16.83 -13.27 5.17
C ALA A 83 -17.16 -13.30 3.67
N SER A 84 -17.73 -12.22 3.13
CA SER A 84 -18.03 -12.13 1.69
C SER A 84 -16.86 -11.61 0.85
N ARG A 85 -15.75 -11.21 1.49
CA ARG A 85 -14.61 -10.53 0.87
C ARG A 85 -15.02 -9.33 0.01
N SER A 86 -16.11 -8.67 0.37
CA SER A 86 -16.71 -7.58 -0.41
C SER A 86 -16.87 -6.32 0.44
N ALA A 87 -16.84 -5.17 -0.24
CA ALA A 87 -17.22 -3.92 0.38
C ALA A 87 -18.74 -3.89 0.65
N ILE A 88 -19.13 -3.28 1.77
CA ILE A 88 -20.53 -2.93 2.03
C ILE A 88 -20.68 -1.43 1.84
N GLY A 89 -21.42 -1.03 0.80
CA GLY A 89 -21.70 0.36 0.48
C GLY A 89 -20.69 1.01 -0.48
N PRO A 90 -20.93 2.29 -0.85
CA PRO A 90 -20.06 3.02 -1.76
C PRO A 90 -18.67 3.28 -1.14
N PRO A 91 -17.63 3.48 -1.96
CA PRO A 91 -16.31 3.87 -1.47
C PRO A 91 -16.38 5.24 -0.78
N ILE A 92 -15.72 5.36 0.37
CA ILE A 92 -15.61 6.61 1.14
C ILE A 92 -14.42 7.47 0.71
N GLY A 93 -13.68 7.04 -0.31
CA GLY A 93 -12.54 7.74 -0.87
C GLY A 93 -11.59 6.80 -1.58
N THR A 94 -10.45 7.34 -1.98
CA THR A 94 -9.36 6.59 -2.63
C THR A 94 -8.06 6.79 -1.86
N ARG A 95 -7.13 5.84 -2.04
CA ARG A 95 -5.75 5.98 -1.59
C ARG A 95 -4.80 5.49 -2.66
N MET A 96 -3.65 6.12 -2.80
CA MET A 96 -2.57 5.62 -3.63
C MET A 96 -1.83 4.51 -2.88
N VAL A 97 -1.61 3.38 -3.55
CA VAL A 97 -0.84 2.25 -3.04
C VAL A 97 0.33 2.03 -3.98
N ALA A 98 1.53 2.02 -3.43
CA ALA A 98 2.75 1.61 -4.11
C ALA A 98 3.42 0.50 -3.30
N GLY A 99 3.92 -0.54 -3.97
CA GLY A 99 4.62 -1.63 -3.29
C GLY A 99 5.16 -2.67 -4.27
N GLN A 100 6.08 -3.49 -3.77
CA GLN A 100 6.62 -4.60 -4.54
C GLN A 100 5.70 -5.82 -4.42
N ILE A 101 5.46 -6.50 -5.53
CA ILE A 101 4.73 -7.77 -5.53
C ILE A 101 5.60 -8.87 -4.90
N VAL A 102 5.17 -9.40 -3.76
CA VAL A 102 5.88 -10.47 -3.02
C VAL A 102 5.34 -11.87 -3.31
N HIS A 103 4.06 -11.94 -3.69
CA HIS A 103 3.39 -13.18 -4.05
C HIS A 103 2.34 -12.89 -5.11
N GLU A 104 2.21 -13.81 -6.05
CA GLU A 104 1.18 -13.78 -7.08
C GLU A 104 0.63 -15.18 -7.30
N SER A 105 -0.59 -15.24 -7.81
CA SER A 105 -1.26 -16.48 -8.18
C SER A 105 -2.21 -16.22 -9.34
N TYR A 106 -2.28 -17.21 -10.24
CA TYR A 106 -3.14 -17.14 -11.41
C TYR A 106 -4.29 -18.16 -11.29
N GLY A 107 -5.52 -17.66 -11.20
CA GLY A 107 -6.72 -18.48 -11.21
C GLY A 107 -7.19 -18.74 -12.64
N ALA A 108 -6.62 -19.77 -13.30
CA ALA A 108 -6.90 -20.08 -14.71
C ALA A 108 -8.40 -20.20 -15.03
N ALA A 109 -9.19 -20.81 -14.14
CA ALA A 109 -10.62 -21.02 -14.33
C ALA A 109 -11.46 -19.73 -14.32
N LYS A 110 -10.97 -18.64 -13.71
CA LYS A 110 -11.68 -17.36 -13.59
C LYS A 110 -10.97 -16.21 -14.30
N GLN A 111 -9.85 -16.50 -14.99
CA GLN A 111 -8.93 -15.49 -15.54
C GLN A 111 -8.62 -14.39 -14.52
N GLN A 112 -8.46 -14.79 -13.26
CA GLN A 112 -8.24 -13.87 -12.16
C GLN A 112 -6.77 -13.93 -11.75
N HIS A 113 -6.05 -12.84 -11.99
CA HIS A 113 -4.71 -12.64 -11.43
C HIS A 113 -4.82 -11.97 -10.06
N THR A 114 -4.21 -12.57 -9.04
CA THR A 114 -4.20 -12.03 -7.67
C THR A 114 -2.78 -11.92 -7.17
N PHE A 115 -2.39 -10.73 -6.71
CA PHE A 115 -1.07 -10.48 -6.17
C PHE A 115 -1.12 -9.77 -4.81
N THR A 116 -0.04 -9.92 -4.03
CA THR A 116 0.15 -9.31 -2.72
C THR A 116 1.33 -8.35 -2.79
N VAL A 117 1.12 -7.12 -2.31
CA VAL A 117 2.16 -6.09 -2.19
C VAL A 117 2.61 -5.92 -0.73
N SER A 118 3.90 -5.69 -0.50
CA SER A 118 4.48 -5.47 0.84
C SER A 118 4.98 -4.06 1.06
#